data_AF-A0A353DKU8-F1
#
_entry.id   AF-A0A353DKU8-F1
#
_cell.length_a   1.000
_cell.length_b   1.000
_cell.length_c   1.000
_cell.angle_alpha   90.00
_cell.angle_beta   90.00
_cell.angle_gamma   90.00
#
_symmetry.space_group_name_H-M   'P 1'
#
loop_
_entity.id
_entity.type
_entity.pdbx_description
1 polymer ?
#
loop_
_entity_poly.entity_id
_entity_poly.type
_entity_poly.pdbx_seq_one_letter_code
_entity_poly.pdbx_strand_id
1 'polypeptide(L)'
;MFHKKKPVLLWKASKRLPFTLAPFLLSMFGIVMALSNEGISLEIGNFLSQFQPMWSYGLSSFFLANLMNNLPMSIFFADLLSLVPYNELALFATIISSNLGAILTPIGALAGIMWMRILKEHDLNFSFGKFTLYGMAISIPTLLIAFLSLLLEFQLFGGL
;
A
#
# COMPACT_ATOMS: atom_id res chain seq x y z
N MET A 1 35.27 2.14 -23.89
CA MET A 1 35.19 0.66 -23.86
C MET A 1 34.48 0.22 -22.57
N PHE A 2 33.15 0.04 -22.63
CA PHE A 2 32.35 -0.37 -21.47
C PHE A 2 32.65 -1.83 -21.12
N HIS A 3 33.37 -2.07 -20.03
CA HIS A 3 33.57 -3.42 -19.50
C HIS A 3 32.23 -3.97 -19.00
N LYS A 4 31.65 -4.95 -19.71
CA LYS A 4 30.51 -5.72 -19.22
C LYS A 4 30.95 -6.50 -17.96
N LYS A 5 30.77 -5.92 -16.77
CA LYS A 5 30.93 -6.64 -15.51
C LYS A 5 30.00 -7.85 -15.56
N LYS A 6 30.54 -9.06 -15.34
CA LYS A 6 29.77 -10.32 -15.34
C LYS A 6 28.52 -10.17 -14.44
N PRO A 7 27.38 -10.80 -14.75
CA PRO A 7 26.13 -10.69 -13.98
C PRO A 7 26.19 -11.31 -12.57
N VAL A 8 27.40 -11.58 -12.06
CA VAL A 8 27.70 -12.06 -10.72
C VAL A 8 27.08 -11.16 -9.65
N LEU A 9 26.97 -9.85 -9.91
CA LEU A 9 26.29 -8.90 -9.01
C LEU A 9 24.79 -9.18 -8.91
N LEU A 10 24.10 -9.44 -10.04
CA LEU A 10 22.67 -9.74 -10.07
C LEU A 10 22.37 -11.08 -9.38
N TRP A 11 23.19 -12.11 -9.64
CA TRP A 11 23.04 -13.41 -8.99
C TRP A 11 23.31 -13.39 -7.49
N LYS A 12 24.28 -12.58 -7.04
CA LYS A 12 24.52 -12.38 -5.61
C LYS A 12 23.39 -11.60 -4.94
N ALA A 13 22.81 -10.62 -5.63
CA ALA A 13 21.67 -9.84 -5.13
C ALA A 13 20.40 -10.70 -5.04
N SER A 14 20.12 -11.55 -6.04
CA SER A 14 18.94 -12.43 -6.01
C SER A 14 18.97 -13.36 -4.81
N LYS A 15 20.13 -13.94 -4.46
CA LYS A 15 20.30 -14.78 -3.26
C LYS A 15 20.01 -14.06 -1.93
N ARG A 16 19.97 -12.73 -1.91
CA ARG A 16 19.63 -11.92 -0.72
C ARG A 16 18.15 -11.56 -0.65
N LEU A 17 17.36 -11.87 -1.69
CA LEU A 17 15.93 -11.63 -1.66
C LEU A 17 15.27 -12.52 -0.59
N PRO A 18 14.26 -12.01 0.12
CA PRO A 18 13.56 -12.76 1.15
C PRO A 18 12.57 -13.74 0.52
N PHE A 19 13.05 -14.76 -0.19
CA PHE A 19 12.20 -15.75 -0.85
C PHE A 19 11.27 -16.49 0.13
N THR A 20 11.60 -16.50 1.43
CA THR A 20 10.71 -17.04 2.47
C THR A 20 9.39 -16.28 2.59
N LEU A 21 9.32 -15.03 2.12
CA LEU A 21 8.11 -14.22 2.09
C LEU A 21 7.30 -14.41 0.79
N ALA A 22 7.83 -15.12 -0.20
CA ALA A 22 7.14 -15.32 -1.48
C ALA A 22 5.82 -16.09 -1.36
N PRO A 23 5.70 -17.18 -0.58
CA PRO A 23 4.42 -17.86 -0.38
C PRO A 23 3.37 -16.93 0.24
N PHE A 24 3.76 -16.16 1.26
CA PHE A 24 2.88 -15.18 1.90
C PHE A 24 2.37 -14.14 0.91
N LEU A 25 3.24 -13.56 0.08
CA LEU A 25 2.85 -12.60 -0.96
C LEU A 25 1.88 -13.26 -1.95
N LEU A 26 2.24 -14.40 -2.52
CA LEU A 26 1.39 -15.12 -3.48
C LEU A 26 0.01 -15.46 -2.91
N SER A 27 -0.07 -15.84 -1.63
CA SER A 27 -1.34 -16.07 -0.94
C SER A 27 -2.19 -14.80 -0.85
N MET A 28 -1.59 -13.64 -0.54
CA MET A 28 -2.33 -12.36 -0.50
C MET A 28 -2.88 -11.98 -1.88
N PHE A 29 -2.11 -12.18 -2.96
CA PHE A 29 -2.62 -12.02 -4.33
C PHE A 29 -3.76 -13.00 -4.63
N GLY A 30 -3.62 -14.27 -4.23
CA GLY A 30 -4.65 -15.28 -4.39
C GLY A 30 -5.96 -14.90 -3.70
N ILE A 31 -5.88 -14.37 -2.47
CA ILE A 31 -7.04 -13.86 -1.74
C ILE A 31 -7.69 -12.70 -2.48
N VAL A 32 -6.92 -11.72 -2.94
CA VAL A 32 -7.45 -10.57 -3.70
C VAL A 32 -8.16 -11.01 -4.98
N MET A 33 -7.57 -11.94 -5.73
CA MET A 33 -8.21 -12.50 -6.92
C MET A 33 -9.48 -13.28 -6.58
N ALA A 34 -9.50 -14.04 -5.49
CA ALA A 34 -10.71 -14.73 -5.05
C ALA A 34 -11.83 -13.75 -4.67
N LEU A 35 -11.52 -12.70 -3.90
CA LEU A 35 -12.49 -11.67 -3.53
C LEU A 35 -13.07 -10.97 -4.77
N SER A 36 -12.23 -10.67 -5.76
CA SER A 36 -12.65 -10.09 -7.04
C SER A 36 -13.57 -11.04 -7.81
N ASN A 37 -13.20 -12.31 -7.94
CA ASN A 37 -13.99 -13.32 -8.66
C ASN A 37 -15.36 -13.59 -8.00
N GLU A 38 -15.45 -13.52 -6.68
CA GLU A 38 -16.72 -13.67 -5.93
C GLU A 38 -17.58 -12.39 -5.94
N GLY A 39 -17.14 -11.32 -6.62
CA GLY A 39 -17.90 -10.07 -6.75
C GLY A 39 -17.80 -9.12 -5.54
N ILE A 40 -17.00 -9.45 -4.53
CA ILE A 40 -16.84 -8.64 -3.30
C ILE A 40 -16.27 -7.26 -3.63
N SER A 41 -15.36 -7.15 -4.61
CA SER A 41 -14.84 -5.87 -5.08
C SER A 41 -15.96 -4.91 -5.51
N LEU A 42 -16.95 -5.42 -6.25
CA LEU A 42 -18.08 -4.62 -6.73
C LEU A 42 -18.98 -4.17 -5.57
N GLU A 43 -19.27 -5.06 -4.62
CA GLU A 43 -20.08 -4.72 -3.45
C GLU A 43 -19.44 -3.62 -2.61
N ILE A 44 -18.13 -3.76 -2.31
CA ILE A 44 -17.39 -2.74 -1.57
C ILE A 44 -17.31 -1.45 -2.39
N GLY A 45 -17.10 -1.52 -3.71
CA GLY A 45 -17.07 -0.34 -4.57
C GLY A 45 -18.38 0.43 -4.57
N ASN A 46 -19.50 -0.27 -4.70
CA ASN A 46 -20.83 0.32 -4.63
C ASN A 46 -21.09 0.95 -3.26
N PHE A 47 -20.67 0.30 -2.17
CA PHE A 47 -20.77 0.86 -0.82
C PHE A 47 -19.93 2.12 -0.64
N LEU A 48 -18.65 2.11 -1.02
CA LEU A 48 -17.75 3.26 -0.88
C LEU A 48 -18.20 4.46 -1.73
N SER A 49 -18.85 4.20 -2.87
CA SER A 49 -19.39 5.21 -3.78
C SER A 49 -20.61 5.96 -3.23
N GLN A 50 -21.21 5.50 -2.13
CA GLN A 50 -22.29 6.22 -1.43
C GLN A 50 -21.78 7.41 -0.61
N PHE A 51 -20.46 7.49 -0.39
CA PHE A 51 -19.82 8.48 0.45
C PHE A 51 -18.91 9.41 -0.36
N GLN A 52 -18.37 10.43 0.30
CA GLN A 52 -17.40 11.33 -0.33
C GLN A 52 -16.15 10.56 -0.78
N PRO A 53 -15.85 10.51 -2.10
CA PRO A 53 -14.90 9.54 -2.67
C PRO A 53 -13.50 9.61 -2.05
N MET A 54 -13.02 10.81 -1.80
CA MET A 54 -11.72 11.05 -1.17
C MET A 54 -11.60 10.39 0.21
N TRP A 55 -12.63 10.53 1.04
CA TRP A 55 -12.62 10.01 2.41
C TRP A 55 -12.92 8.53 2.45
N SER A 56 -13.90 8.05 1.67
CA SER A 56 -14.26 6.64 1.68
C SER A 56 -13.15 5.77 1.10
N TYR A 57 -12.70 6.03 -0.11
CA TYR A 57 -11.64 5.26 -0.75
C TYR A 57 -10.29 5.48 -0.06
N GLY A 58 -9.99 6.72 0.31
CA GLY A 58 -8.75 7.07 0.98
C GLY A 58 -8.60 6.41 2.35
N LEU A 59 -9.56 6.58 3.26
CA LEU A 59 -9.45 5.97 4.60
C LEU A 59 -9.50 4.45 4.53
N SER A 60 -10.38 3.87 3.70
CA SER A 60 -10.48 2.42 3.57
C SER A 60 -9.18 1.81 3.06
N SER A 61 -8.56 2.39 2.02
CA SER A 61 -7.27 1.92 1.51
C SER A 61 -6.12 2.13 2.50
N PHE A 62 -6.10 3.25 3.24
CA PHE A 62 -5.11 3.51 4.29
C PHE A 62 -5.07 2.40 5.36
N PHE A 63 -6.24 1.99 5.85
CA PHE A 63 -6.32 0.94 6.86
C PHE A 63 -6.12 -0.46 6.25
N LEU A 64 -6.72 -0.76 5.09
CA LEU A 64 -6.62 -2.08 4.46
C LEU A 64 -5.19 -2.42 4.02
N ALA A 65 -4.35 -1.42 3.73
CA ALA A 65 -2.92 -1.64 3.48
C ALA A 65 -2.24 -2.44 4.61
N ASN A 66 -2.69 -2.28 5.86
CA ASN A 66 -2.11 -2.95 7.02
C ASN A 66 -2.66 -4.36 7.27
N LEU A 67 -3.77 -4.72 6.62
CA LEU A 67 -4.36 -6.05 6.69
C LEU A 67 -3.83 -6.96 5.58
N MET A 68 -3.67 -6.43 4.37
CA MET A 68 -3.39 -7.21 3.15
C MET A 68 -2.03 -6.90 2.53
N ASN A 69 -1.24 -5.99 3.14
CA ASN A 69 -0.07 -5.34 2.55
C ASN A 69 -0.42 -4.33 1.45
N ASN A 70 0.46 -3.37 1.18
CA ASN A 70 0.19 -2.27 0.26
C ASN A 70 -0.03 -2.72 -1.19
N LEU A 71 0.70 -3.73 -1.67
CA LEU A 71 0.61 -4.17 -3.06
C LEU A 71 -0.69 -4.95 -3.36
N PRO A 72 -1.06 -6.02 -2.61
CA PRO A 72 -2.34 -6.70 -2.81
C PRO A 72 -3.53 -5.76 -2.60
N MET A 73 -3.47 -4.88 -1.60
CA MET A 73 -4.54 -3.89 -1.40
C MET A 73 -4.67 -2.93 -2.58
N SER A 74 -3.56 -2.44 -3.15
CA SER A 74 -3.60 -1.55 -4.32
C SER A 74 -4.25 -2.22 -5.53
N ILE A 75 -4.01 -3.52 -5.72
CA ILE A 75 -4.63 -4.30 -6.80
C ILE A 75 -6.12 -4.50 -6.53
N PHE A 76 -6.50 -4.81 -5.28
CA PHE A 76 -7.89 -4.93 -4.89
C PHE A 76 -8.68 -3.63 -5.11
N PHE A 77 -8.12 -2.49 -4.74
CA PHE A 77 -8.75 -1.20 -4.96
C PHE A 77 -8.75 -0.77 -6.43
N ALA A 78 -7.73 -1.15 -7.21
CA ALA A 78 -7.73 -0.92 -8.65
C ALA A 78 -8.86 -1.70 -9.34
N ASP A 79 -9.07 -2.96 -8.95
CA ASP A 79 -10.18 -3.78 -9.42
C ASP A 79 -11.53 -3.14 -9.07
N LEU A 80 -11.73 -2.80 -7.79
CA LEU A 80 -12.93 -2.11 -7.31
C LEU A 80 -13.21 -0.81 -8.09
N LEU A 81 -12.19 0.06 -8.26
CA LEU A 81 -12.31 1.33 -8.99
C LEU A 81 -12.64 1.14 -10.48
N SER A 82 -12.27 -0.02 -11.06
CA SER A 82 -12.60 -0.37 -12.45
C SER A 82 -14.06 -0.83 -12.63
N LEU A 83 -14.71 -1.25 -11.55
CA LEU A 83 -16.07 -1.80 -11.55
C LEU A 83 -17.15 -0.75 -11.23
N VAL A 84 -16.75 0.44 -10.80
CA VAL A 84 -17.63 1.57 -10.45
C VAL A 84 -17.45 2.73 -11.44
N PRO A 85 -18.39 3.69 -11.51
CA PRO A 85 -18.20 4.90 -12.31
C PRO A 85 -16.88 5.59 -11.96
N TYR A 86 -16.12 5.94 -13.00
CA TYR A 86 -14.80 6.54 -12.83
C TYR A 86 -14.85 7.78 -11.94
N ASN A 87 -13.95 7.82 -10.95
CA ASN A 87 -13.78 8.95 -10.07
C ASN A 87 -12.30 9.19 -9.80
N GLU A 88 -11.77 10.25 -10.39
CA GLU A 88 -10.35 10.56 -10.31
C GLU A 88 -9.88 10.90 -8.89
N LEU A 89 -10.73 11.59 -8.13
CA LEU A 89 -10.45 11.93 -6.75
C LEU A 89 -10.31 10.66 -5.88
N ALA A 90 -11.16 9.65 -6.12
CA ALA A 90 -11.08 8.35 -5.47
C ALA A 90 -9.77 7.61 -5.83
N LEU A 91 -9.38 7.65 -7.10
CA LEU A 91 -8.14 7.04 -7.60
C LEU A 91 -6.92 7.64 -6.90
N PHE A 92 -6.76 8.97 -6.93
CA PHE A 92 -5.61 9.61 -6.29
C PHE A 92 -5.62 9.48 -4.78
N ALA A 93 -6.80 9.59 -4.13
CA ALA A 93 -6.92 9.36 -2.69
C ALA A 93 -6.48 7.94 -2.32
N THR A 94 -6.84 6.94 -3.12
CA THR A 94 -6.42 5.54 -2.93
C THR A 94 -4.90 5.38 -3.06
N ILE A 95 -4.30 5.97 -4.11
CA ILE A 95 -2.84 5.87 -4.34
C ILE A 95 -2.04 6.50 -3.19
N ILE A 96 -2.44 7.69 -2.74
CA ILE A 96 -1.81 8.38 -1.60
C ILE A 96 -1.94 7.52 -0.34
N SER A 97 -3.16 7.09 -0.07
CA SER A 97 -3.52 6.40 1.17
C SER A 97 -2.93 5.01 1.26
N SER A 98 -2.82 4.26 0.16
CA SER A 98 -2.23 2.92 0.15
C SER A 98 -0.75 2.93 0.55
N ASN A 99 -0.01 3.93 0.08
CA ASN A 99 1.41 4.10 0.38
C ASN A 99 1.63 4.61 1.81
N LEU A 100 0.83 5.59 2.26
CA LEU A 100 0.91 6.10 3.63
C LEU A 100 0.35 5.11 4.67
N GLY A 101 -0.63 4.30 4.28
CA GLY A 101 -1.14 3.21 5.12
C GLY A 101 -0.06 2.17 5.36
N ALA A 102 0.74 1.86 4.33
CA ALA A 102 1.79 0.86 4.40
C ALA A 102 2.87 1.13 5.47
N ILE A 103 3.09 2.40 5.81
CA ILE A 103 4.07 2.82 6.82
C ILE A 103 3.48 2.85 8.25
N LEU A 104 2.17 2.65 8.42
CA LEU A 104 1.49 2.69 9.72
C LEU A 104 1.95 1.55 10.63
N THR A 105 2.14 0.34 10.09
CA THR A 105 2.61 -0.82 10.84
C THR A 105 3.71 -1.56 10.07
N PRO A 106 4.56 -2.36 10.74
CA PRO A 106 5.56 -3.16 10.04
C PRO A 106 5.00 -4.11 9.00
N ILE A 107 3.75 -4.58 9.15
CA ILE A 107 3.12 -5.57 8.27
C ILE A 107 2.58 -4.92 6.99
N GLY A 108 2.29 -3.61 7.05
CA GLY A 108 1.69 -2.86 5.94
C GLY A 108 2.54 -2.84 4.67
N ALA A 109 3.85 -3.00 4.78
CA ALA A 109 4.76 -3.17 3.65
C ALA A 109 5.78 -4.28 3.92
N LEU A 110 6.21 -4.96 2.86
CA LEU A 110 7.32 -5.92 2.95
C LEU A 110 8.59 -5.26 3.52
N ALA A 111 8.83 -4.00 3.14
CA ALA A 111 9.95 -3.21 3.63
C ALA A 111 9.94 -3.06 5.17
N GLY A 112 8.75 -2.89 5.78
CA GLY A 112 8.61 -2.82 7.23
C GLY A 112 8.99 -4.14 7.92
N ILE A 113 8.50 -5.26 7.40
CA ILE A 113 8.84 -6.60 7.90
C ILE A 113 10.36 -6.86 7.79
N MET A 114 10.94 -6.54 6.62
CA MET A 114 12.37 -6.69 6.38
C MET A 114 13.20 -5.82 7.33
N TRP A 115 12.78 -4.57 7.56
CA TRP A 115 13.45 -3.67 8.48
C TRP A 115 13.45 -4.21 9.91
N MET A 116 12.29 -4.64 10.42
CA MET A 116 12.18 -5.25 11.75
C MET A 116 13.08 -6.49 11.89
N ARG A 117 13.16 -7.31 10.83
CA ARG A 117 14.05 -8.47 10.81
C ARG A 117 15.53 -8.08 10.85
N ILE A 118 15.95 -7.11 10.04
CA ILE A 118 17.35 -6.62 10.02
C ILE A 118 17.76 -6.06 11.38
N LEU A 119 16.89 -5.27 12.02
CA LEU A 119 17.17 -4.75 13.37
C LEU A 119 17.36 -5.86 14.39
N LYS A 120 16.54 -6.92 14.30
CA LYS A 120 16.68 -8.11 15.15
C LYS A 120 17.98 -8.87 14.85
N GLU A 121 18.40 -8.97 13.59
CA GLU A 121 19.68 -9.59 13.20
C GLU A 121 20.92 -8.81 13.71
N HIS A 122 20.76 -7.53 14.05
CA HIS A 122 21.79 -6.67 14.63
C HIS A 122 21.62 -6.42 16.14
N ASP A 123 20.80 -7.21 16.84
CA ASP A 123 20.52 -7.09 18.28
C ASP A 123 20.00 -5.69 18.72
N LEU A 124 19.36 -4.96 17.79
CA LEU A 124 18.76 -3.66 18.06
C LEU A 124 17.30 -3.82 18.52
N ASN A 125 17.04 -3.46 19.77
CA ASN A 125 15.71 -3.56 20.39
C ASN A 125 14.75 -2.48 19.88
N PHE A 126 14.05 -2.79 18.79
CA PHE A 126 12.98 -1.98 18.23
C PHE A 126 11.68 -2.78 18.18
N SER A 127 10.67 -2.35 18.94
CA SER A 127 9.42 -3.09 19.06
C SER A 127 8.42 -2.70 17.97
N PHE A 128 7.46 -3.60 17.70
CA PHE A 128 6.33 -3.31 16.82
C PHE A 128 5.61 -2.02 17.23
N GLY A 129 5.37 -1.83 18.54
CA GLY A 129 4.71 -0.63 19.05
C GLY A 129 5.50 0.66 18.79
N LYS A 130 6.83 0.65 18.90
CA LYS A 130 7.67 1.81 18.55
C LYS A 130 7.58 2.14 17.06
N PHE A 131 7.60 1.12 16.20
CA PHE A 131 7.39 1.30 14.77
C PHE A 131 6.04 1.97 14.51
N THR A 132 4.96 1.39 15.06
CA THR A 132 3.60 1.90 14.83
C THR A 132 3.40 3.30 15.38
N LEU A 133 4.02 3.64 16.52
CA LEU A 133 3.99 5.00 17.07
C LEU A 133 4.59 6.02 16.10
N TYR A 134 5.80 5.76 15.59
CA TYR A 134 6.43 6.65 14.61
C TYR A 134 5.69 6.63 13.26
N GLY A 135 5.23 5.46 12.84
CA GLY A 135 4.38 5.27 11.67
C GLY A 135 3.17 6.19 11.72
N MET A 136 2.37 6.14 12.81
CA MET A 136 1.22 7.01 13.03
C MET A 136 1.60 8.50 13.05
N ALA A 137 2.66 8.85 13.79
CA ALA A 137 3.11 10.23 13.92
C ALA A 137 3.54 10.86 12.57
N ILE A 138 3.95 10.04 11.61
CA ILE A 138 4.35 10.49 10.27
C ILE A 138 3.19 10.38 9.29
N SER A 139 2.54 9.21 9.23
CA SER A 139 1.56 8.89 8.20
C SER A 139 0.29 9.70 8.32
N ILE A 140 -0.21 9.92 9.54
CA ILE A 140 -1.48 10.65 9.74
C ILE A 140 -1.33 12.13 9.37
N PRO A 141 -0.34 12.89 9.86
CA PRO A 141 -0.17 14.28 9.43
C PRO A 141 0.13 14.40 7.93
N THR A 142 0.94 13.49 7.38
CA THR A 142 1.24 13.48 5.95
C THR A 142 -0.01 13.19 5.12
N LEU A 143 -0.88 12.27 5.57
CA LEU A 143 -2.14 11.96 4.91
C LEU A 143 -3.05 13.18 4.88
N LEU A 144 -3.21 13.88 6.01
CA LEU A 144 -4.04 15.08 6.09
C LEU A 144 -3.53 16.20 5.17
N ILE A 145 -2.21 16.41 5.13
CA ILE A 145 -1.61 17.41 4.24
C ILE A 145 -1.76 16.98 2.78
N ALA A 146 -1.50 15.72 2.43
CA ALA A 146 -1.67 15.22 1.08
C ALA A 146 -3.13 15.30 0.60
N PHE A 147 -4.07 15.05 1.50
CA PHE A 147 -5.49 15.21 1.26
C PHE A 147 -5.87 16.67 1.02
N LEU A 148 -5.38 17.59 1.85
CA LEU A 148 -5.57 19.01 1.62
C LEU A 148 -5.01 19.44 0.26
N SER A 149 -3.80 19.00 -0.08
CA SER A 149 -3.17 19.28 -1.38
C SER A 149 -4.01 18.73 -2.54
N LEU A 150 -4.51 17.49 -2.43
CA LEU A 150 -5.37 16.88 -3.44
C LEU A 150 -6.67 17.68 -3.61
N LEU A 151 -7.28 18.12 -2.50
CA LEU A 151 -8.50 18.90 -2.53
C LEU A 151 -8.28 20.28 -3.16
N LEU A 152 -7.16 20.93 -2.86
CA LEU A 152 -6.78 22.20 -3.49
C LEU A 152 -6.53 22.04 -4.99
N GLU A 153 -5.87 20.96 -5.41
CA GLU A 153 -5.62 20.65 -6.83
C GLU A 153 -6.95 20.56 -7.60
N PHE A 154 -7.89 19.78 -7.10
CA PHE A 154 -9.21 19.63 -7.73
C PHE A 154 -10.03 20.92 -7.71
N GLN A 155 -9.89 21.76 -6.69
CA GLN A 155 -10.59 23.04 -6.63
C GLN A 155 -10.01 24.10 -7.55
N LEU A 156 -8.68 24.14 -7.71
CA LEU A 156 -7.98 25.18 -8.48
C LEU A 156 -7.88 24.83 -9.97
N PHE A 157 -7.68 23.54 -10.29
CA PHE A 157 -7.39 23.08 -11.64
C PHE A 157 -8.45 22.14 -12.22
N GLY A 158 -9.39 21.66 -11.41
CA GLY A 158 -10.53 20.85 -11.87
C GLY A 158 -10.26 19.35 -12.00
N GLY A 159 -9.11 18.85 -11.52
CA GLY A 159 -8.65 17.49 -11.78
C GLY A 159 -7.65 17.43 -12.94
N LEU A 160 -7.21 16.23 -13.32
CA LEU A 160 -6.32 16.01 -14.48
C LEU A 160 -7.11 15.59 -15.73
#